data_AF-A0A962DZJ6-F1
#
_entry.id   AF-A0A962DZJ6-F1
#
_cell.length_a   1.000
_cell.length_b   1.000
_cell.length_c   1.000
_cell.angle_alpha   90.00
_cell.angle_beta   90.00
_cell.angle_gamma   90.00
#
_symmetry.space_group_name_H-M   'P 1'
#
loop_
_entity.id
_entity.type
_entity.pdbx_description
1 polymer ?
#
loop_
_entity_poly.entity_id
_entity_poly.type
_entity_poly.pdbx_seq_one_letter_code
_entity_poly.pdbx_strand_id
1 'polypeptide(L)' 'IPLREDARNCKKIRQLSVAEMLAETIRRIANKESVSEMYID' A
#
# COMPACT_ATOMS: atom_id res chain seq x y z
N ILE A 1 5.33 -6.33 -3.16
CA ILE A 1 6.28 -7.34 -3.70
C ILE A 1 7.12 -7.84 -2.53
N PRO A 2 7.26 -9.15 -2.31
CA PRO A 2 8.09 -9.67 -1.23
C PRO A 2 9.58 -9.41 -1.51
N LEU A 3 10.34 -9.08 -0.46
CA LEU A 3 11.79 -8.95 -0.56
C LEU A 3 12.43 -10.32 -0.85
N ARG A 4 13.56 -10.30 -1.56
CA ARG A 4 14.45 -11.47 -1.68
C ARG A 4 15.20 -11.68 -0.36
N GLU A 5 15.75 -12.87 -0.14
CA GLU A 5 16.30 -13.29 1.16
C GLU A 5 17.49 -12.43 1.62
N ASP A 6 18.37 -12.07 0.69
CA ASP A 6 19.47 -11.11 0.89
C ASP A 6 18.96 -9.71 1.29
N ALA A 7 17.90 -9.23 0.64
CA ALA A 7 17.30 -7.95 0.93
C ALA A 7 16.58 -7.91 2.30
N ARG A 8 16.01 -9.03 2.76
CA ARG A 8 15.43 -9.13 4.11
C ARG A 8 16.50 -8.99 5.21
N ASN A 9 17.73 -9.43 4.94
CA ASN A 9 18.84 -9.38 5.89
C ASN A 9 19.59 -8.02 5.88
N CYS A 10 19.25 -7.11 4.96
CA CYS A 10 19.88 -5.81 4.84
C CYS A 10 19.28 -4.79 5.82
N LYS A 11 20.05 -4.39 6.85
CA LYS A 11 19.62 -3.40 7.87
C LYS A 11 19.29 -2.01 7.33
N LYS A 12 19.70 -1.69 6.09
CA LYS A 12 19.38 -0.41 5.42
C LYS A 12 17.99 -0.40 4.79
N ILE A 13 17.38 -1.57 4.57
CA ILE A 13 16.08 -1.69 3.90
C ILE A 13 14.98 -1.70 4.96
N ARG A 14 14.02 -0.78 4.82
CA ARG A 14 12.81 -0.72 5.65
C ARG A 14 11.59 -0.94 4.77
N GLN A 15 10.91 -2.06 4.98
CA GLN A 15 9.67 -2.35 4.26
C GLN A 15 8.53 -1.52 4.86
N LEU A 16 7.81 -0.79 4.00
CA LEU A 16 6.59 -0.08 4.35
C LEU A 16 5.39 -0.85 3.79
N SER A 17 4.33 -0.95 4.59
CA SER A 17 3.07 -1.51 4.13
C SER A 17 2.26 -0.43 3.42
N VAL A 18 1.72 -0.78 2.25
CA VAL A 18 0.68 0.01 1.55
C VAL A 18 -0.69 -0.69 1.62
N ALA A 19 -0.82 -1.71 2.47
CA ALA A 19 -2.01 -2.57 2.52
C ALA A 19 -3.28 -1.78 2.87
N GLU A 20 -3.18 -0.81 3.79
CA GLU A 20 -4.30 0.03 4.20
C GLU A 20 -4.84 0.89 3.04
N MET A 21 -3.95 1.59 2.33
CA MET A 21 -4.33 2.40 1.17
C MET A 21 -4.96 1.55 0.07
N LEU A 22 -4.44 0.34 -0.18
CA LEU A 22 -5.02 -0.60 -1.14
C LEU A 22 -6.39 -1.11 -0.69
N ALA A 23 -6.55 -1.41 0.61
CA ALA A 23 -7.82 -1.85 1.17
C ALA A 23 -8.89 -0.76 1.04
N GLU A 24 -8.54 0.50 1.33
CA GLU A 24 -9.45 1.63 1.19
C GLU A 24 -9.81 1.90 -0.28
N THR A 25 -8.86 1.73 -1.20
CA THR A 25 -9.12 1.79 -2.63
C THR A 25 -10.16 0.73 -3.06
N ILE A 26 -9.99 -0.52 -2.61
CA ILE A 26 -10.92 -1.61 -2.91
C ILE A 26 -12.32 -1.31 -2.32
N ARG A 27 -12.39 -0.80 -1.08
CA ARG A 27 -13.64 -0.39 -0.44
C ARG A 27 -14.37 0.68 -1.25
N ARG A 28 -13.65 1.73 -1.66
CA ARG A 28 -14.21 2.84 -2.45
C ARG A 28 -14.75 2.36 -3.80
N ILE A 29 -13.99 1.52 -4.50
CA ILE A 29 -14.45 0.92 -5.78
C ILE A 29 -15.74 0.12 -5.56
N ALA A 30 -15.81 -0.71 -4.51
CA ALA A 30 -16.99 -1.50 -4.21
C ALA A 30 -18.23 -0.64 -3.91
N ASN A 31 -18.03 0.51 -3.27
CA ASN A 31 -19.08 1.46 -2.92
C ASN A 31 -19.37 2.53 -4.00
N LYS A 32 -18.68 2.48 -5.15
CA LYS A 32 -18.73 3.51 -6.21
C LYS A 32 -18.36 4.91 -5.73
N GLU A 33 -17.51 4.98 -4.70
CA GLU A 33 -16.94 6.22 -4.18
C GLU A 33 -15.71 6.64 -5.02
N SER A 34 -15.40 7.93 -5.02
CA SER A 34 -14.25 8.45 -5.77
C SER A 34 -12.93 8.02 -5.12
N VAL A 35 -12.04 7.44 -5.93
CA VAL A 35 -10.67 7.11 -5.51
C VAL A 35 -9.79 8.36 -5.44
N SER A 36 -10.10 9.39 -6.24
CA SER A 36 -9.33 10.64 -6.32
C SER A 36 -9.35 11.46 -5.03
N GLU A 37 -10.34 11.25 -4.17
CA GLU A 37 -10.43 11.88 -2.84
C GLU A 37 -9.32 11.44 -1.88
N MET A 38 -8.69 10.27 -2.10
CA MET A 38 -7.51 9.86 -1.31
C MET A 38 -6.26 10.70 -1.60
N TYR A 39 -6.28 11.56 -2.61
CA TYR A 39 -5.18 12.43 -3.03
C TYR A 39 -5.46 13.91 -2.73
N ILE A 40 -6.60 14.24 -2.13
CA ILE A 40 -6.91 15.58 -1.63
C ILE A 40 -6.46 15.64 -0.17
N ASP A 41 -5.14 15.61 0.03
CA ASP A 41 -4.43 16.05 1.24
C ASP A 41 -2.97 16.35 0.89
#